data_AF-R6IN66-F1
#
_entry.id   AF-R6IN66-F1
#
_cell.length_a   1.000
_cell.length_b   1.000
_cell.length_c   1.000
_cell.angle_alpha   90.00
_cell.angle_beta   90.00
_cell.angle_gamma   90.00
#
_symmetry.space_group_name_H-M   'P 1'
#
loop_
_entity.id
_entity.type
_entity.pdbx_description
1 polymer ?
#
loop_
_entity_poly.entity_id
_entity_poly.type
_entity_poly.pdbx_seq_one_letter_code
_entity_poly.pdbx_strand_id
1 'polypeptide(L)'
;MEEEKWINKGHVRAFLVCDKSFLEFDAPFVQWLREEGFKIGWCKGHYSNCPWMYINITRKLYAHGMPGVAIVPSIGEHAITLDEFKTIYAIYKKYEGKEIFTFHKERFDCYE
;
A
#
# COMPACT_ATOMS: atom_id res chain seq x y z
N MET A 1 18.69 11.76 5.37
CA MET A 1 17.97 10.73 6.16
C MET A 1 16.52 11.17 6.39
N GLU A 2 15.79 11.44 5.29
CA GLU A 2 14.38 11.92 5.29
C GLU A 2 13.59 11.42 4.07
N GLU A 3 14.27 11.03 2.98
CA GLU A 3 13.65 10.51 1.76
C GLU A 3 12.82 9.23 1.96
N GLU A 4 13.16 8.41 2.96
CA GLU A 4 12.44 7.17 3.29
C GLU A 4 11.00 7.39 3.75
N LYS A 5 10.58 8.63 4.03
CA LYS A 5 9.20 8.93 4.43
C LYS A 5 8.28 9.26 3.26
N TRP A 6 8.81 9.49 2.05
CA TRP A 6 7.97 9.82 0.88
C TRP A 6 7.42 8.56 0.22
N ILE A 7 6.11 8.51 -0.02
CA ILE A 7 5.48 7.33 -0.64
C ILE A 7 5.91 7.15 -2.11
N ASN A 8 6.29 8.24 -2.79
CA ASN A 8 6.70 8.27 -4.19
C ASN A 8 8.21 8.15 -4.42
N LYS A 9 8.98 7.70 -3.43
CA LYS A 9 10.41 7.37 -3.55
C LYS A 9 10.66 5.88 -3.29
N GLY A 10 11.75 5.32 -3.82
CA GLY A 10 12.08 3.89 -3.63
C GLY A 10 11.12 2.94 -4.38
N HIS A 11 10.51 1.98 -3.67
CA HIS A 11 9.49 1.09 -4.23
C HIS A 11 8.16 1.85 -4.40
N VAL A 12 7.93 2.43 -5.58
CA VAL A 12 6.83 3.38 -5.81
C VAL A 12 5.51 2.76 -6.26
N ARG A 13 5.24 1.48 -6.00
CA ARG A 13 3.96 0.85 -6.35
C ARG A 13 3.09 0.69 -5.12
N ALA A 14 1.81 1.02 -5.24
CA ALA A 14 0.85 0.93 -4.15
C ALA A 14 -0.49 0.38 -4.64
N PHE A 15 -1.24 -0.23 -3.74
CA PHE A 15 -2.67 -0.47 -3.98
C PHE A 15 -3.40 0.84 -3.79
N LEU A 16 -4.29 1.15 -4.73
CA LEU A 16 -5.23 2.25 -4.57
C LEU A 16 -6.48 1.69 -3.89
N VAL A 17 -6.81 2.18 -2.71
CA VAL A 17 -8.00 1.75 -1.96
C VAL A 17 -8.97 2.91 -1.92
N CYS A 18 -10.23 2.65 -2.29
CA CYS A 18 -11.28 3.67 -2.31
C CYS A 18 -12.38 3.30 -1.32
N ASP A 19 -12.69 4.22 -0.42
CA ASP A 19 -13.79 4.11 0.52
C ASP A 19 -14.22 5.49 1.03
N LYS A 20 -15.52 5.68 1.22
CA LYS A 20 -16.07 6.98 1.69
C LYS A 20 -15.60 7.34 3.10
N SER A 21 -15.22 6.37 3.94
CA SER A 21 -14.70 6.66 5.27
C SER A 21 -13.41 7.47 5.24
N PHE A 22 -12.63 7.45 4.14
CA PHE A 22 -11.41 8.24 4.00
C PHE A 22 -11.61 9.75 3.86
N LEU A 23 -12.86 10.21 3.78
CA LEU A 23 -13.18 11.63 3.94
C LEU A 23 -12.91 12.10 5.38
N GLU A 24 -12.94 11.17 6.34
CA GLU A 24 -12.54 11.40 7.73
C GLU A 24 -11.08 10.96 7.93
N PHE A 25 -10.27 11.81 8.54
CA PHE A 25 -8.83 11.56 8.68
C PHE A 25 -8.51 10.36 9.59
N ASP A 26 -9.29 10.15 10.64
CA ASP A 26 -9.13 9.06 11.61
C ASP A 26 -10.12 7.91 11.34
N ALA A 27 -10.36 7.61 10.06
CA ALA A 27 -11.15 6.45 9.67
C ALA A 27 -10.65 5.16 10.37
N PRO A 28 -11.54 4.25 10.82
CA PRO A 28 -11.14 3.02 11.51
C PRO A 28 -10.10 2.18 10.75
N PHE A 29 -10.14 2.23 9.42
CA PHE A 29 -9.16 1.56 8.57
C PHE A 29 -7.75 2.16 8.68
N VAL A 30 -7.62 3.48 8.89
CA VAL A 30 -6.33 4.14 9.14
C VAL A 30 -5.75 3.69 10.47
N GLN A 31 -6.59 3.54 11.50
CA GLN A 31 -6.15 2.97 12.78
C GLN A 31 -5.66 1.53 12.59
N TRP A 32 -6.41 0.69 11.88
CA TRP A 32 -6.01 -0.68 11.57
C TRP A 32 -4.66 -0.74 10.82
N LEU A 33 -4.43 0.17 9.86
CA LEU A 33 -3.12 0.29 9.18
C LEU A 33 -1.99 0.60 10.18
N ARG A 34 -2.21 1.53 11.10
CA ARG A 34 -1.21 1.89 12.12
C ARG A 34 -0.90 0.71 13.04
N GLU A 35 -1.92 -0.07 13.43
CA GLU A 35 -1.77 -1.29 14.24
C GLU A 35 -0.97 -2.38 13.50
N GLU A 36 -1.11 -2.48 12.17
CA GLU A 36 -0.32 -3.36 11.31
C GLU A 36 1.11 -2.83 11.02
N GLY A 37 1.47 -1.69 11.62
CA GLY A 37 2.80 -1.09 11.54
C GLY A 37 2.99 -0.16 10.32
N PHE A 38 1.93 0.19 9.61
CA PHE A 38 2.01 1.17 8.53
C PHE A 38 2.19 2.58 9.08
N LYS A 39 2.95 3.40 8.35
CA LYS A 39 3.20 4.80 8.68
C LYS A 39 2.67 5.70 7.58
N ILE A 40 2.29 6.93 7.94
CA ILE A 40 1.92 7.93 6.95
C ILE A 40 3.16 8.29 6.12
N GLY A 41 3.03 8.14 4.80
CA GLY A 41 3.99 8.56 3.81
C GLY A 41 3.72 10.00 3.39
N TRP A 42 4.76 10.84 3.40
CA TRP A 42 4.65 12.20 2.90
C TRP A 42 4.29 12.19 1.42
N CYS A 43 3.30 13.01 1.08
CA CYS A 43 2.89 13.33 -0.28
C CYS A 43 2.59 14.83 -0.37
N LYS A 44 2.38 15.35 -1.58
CA LYS A 44 2.27 16.80 -1.89
C LYS A 44 1.09 17.54 -1.22
N GLY A 45 0.35 16.90 -0.32
CA GLY A 45 -0.80 17.45 0.41
C GLY A 45 -1.90 16.39 0.60
N HIS A 46 -2.95 16.76 1.32
CA HIS A 46 -4.18 15.97 1.48
C HIS A 46 -5.37 16.81 1.01
N TYR A 47 -6.34 16.17 0.36
CA TYR A 47 -7.62 16.78 -0.01
C TYR A 47 -8.75 16.07 0.73
N SER A 48 -9.51 16.82 1.53
CA SER A 48 -10.59 16.28 2.38
C SER A 48 -11.71 15.59 1.59
N ASN A 49 -11.92 15.97 0.32
CA ASN A 49 -12.97 15.41 -0.54
C ASN A 49 -12.50 14.22 -1.39
N CYS A 50 -11.39 13.59 -1.04
CA CYS A 50 -10.77 12.53 -1.82
C CYS A 50 -10.90 11.17 -1.11
N PRO A 51 -11.85 10.31 -1.50
CA PRO A 51 -12.15 9.07 -0.78
C PRO A 51 -11.20 7.93 -1.17
N TRP A 52 -9.96 8.20 -1.55
CA TRP A 52 -9.00 7.16 -1.91
C TRP A 52 -7.62 7.35 -1.28
N MET A 53 -6.93 6.24 -1.09
CA MET A 53 -5.67 6.13 -0.38
C MET A 53 -4.72 5.20 -1.12
N TYR A 54 -3.45 5.59 -1.19
CA TYR A 54 -2.38 4.76 -1.70
C TYR A 54 -1.76 3.99 -0.54
N ILE A 55 -1.67 2.66 -0.67
CA ILE A 55 -1.09 1.79 0.37
C ILE A 55 0.00 0.92 -0.22
N ASN A 56 1.21 1.10 0.30
CA ASN A 56 2.40 0.35 -0.08
C ASN A 56 2.70 -0.72 0.97
N ILE A 57 2.44 -1.98 0.61
CA ILE A 57 2.67 -3.12 1.50
C ILE A 57 4.16 -3.30 1.80
N THR A 58 5.02 -3.21 0.79
CA THR A 58 6.48 -3.46 0.92
C THR A 58 7.14 -2.53 1.91
N ARG A 59 6.82 -1.23 1.86
CA ARG A 59 7.41 -0.20 2.73
C ARG A 59 6.58 0.07 3.98
N LYS A 60 5.41 -0.56 4.10
CA LYS A 60 4.38 -0.26 5.10
C LYS A 60 4.11 1.25 5.19
N LEU A 61 3.81 1.87 4.05
CA LEU A 61 3.48 3.29 3.95
C LEU A 61 2.08 3.50 3.38
N TYR A 62 1.35 4.51 3.86
CA TYR A 62 0.09 4.92 3.26
C TYR A 62 0.03 6.44 3.07
N ALA A 63 -0.69 6.91 2.05
CA ALA A 63 -0.90 8.33 1.81
C ALA A 63 -2.28 8.58 1.23
N HIS A 64 -2.92 9.68 1.63
CA HIS A 64 -4.18 10.11 1.04
C HIS A 64 -3.98 10.51 -0.42
N GLY A 65 -5.00 10.27 -1.23
CA GLY A 65 -5.02 10.68 -2.62
C GLY A 65 -5.26 12.17 -2.82
N MET A 66 -5.06 12.60 -4.06
CA MET A 66 -5.38 13.94 -4.52
C MET A 66 -6.09 13.86 -5.89
N PRO A 67 -7.23 14.54 -6.09
CA PRO A 67 -7.93 14.56 -7.37
C PRO A 67 -7.02 15.00 -8.52
N GLY A 68 -7.02 14.24 -9.62
CA GLY A 68 -6.24 14.55 -10.82
C GLY A 68 -4.72 14.36 -10.68
N VAL A 69 -4.22 13.86 -9.55
CA VAL A 69 -2.78 13.65 -9.31
C VAL A 69 -2.50 12.18 -9.00
N ALA A 70 -1.82 11.51 -9.93
CA ALA A 70 -1.26 10.19 -9.70
C ALA A 70 -0.02 10.31 -8.79
N ILE A 71 -0.20 10.10 -7.48
CA ILE A 71 0.90 10.22 -6.49
C ILE A 71 1.94 9.12 -6.70
N VAL A 72 1.46 7.90 -6.92
CA VAL A 72 2.25 6.70 -7.23
C VAL A 72 1.49 5.81 -8.21
N PRO A 73 2.18 5.04 -9.07
CA PRO A 73 1.56 3.99 -9.86
C PRO A 73 0.71 3.03 -9.01
N SER A 74 -0.56 2.88 -9.38
CA SER A 74 -1.46 1.90 -8.77
C SER A 74 -1.22 0.52 -9.35
N ILE A 75 -1.20 -0.49 -8.49
CA ILE A 75 -1.18 -1.89 -8.91
C ILE A 75 -2.52 -2.19 -9.60
N GLY A 76 -2.47 -2.66 -10.84
CA GLY A 76 -3.67 -3.00 -11.62
C GLY A 76 -4.41 -1.81 -12.24
N GLU A 77 -3.91 -0.57 -12.10
CA GLU A 77 -4.50 0.64 -12.71
C GLU A 77 -5.94 0.97 -12.26
N HIS A 78 -6.44 0.34 -11.18
CA HIS A 78 -7.76 0.63 -10.60
C HIS A 78 -7.71 0.69 -9.07
N ALA A 79 -8.80 1.17 -8.47
CA ALA A 79 -8.99 1.12 -7.02
C ALA A 79 -9.64 -0.21 -6.60
N ILE A 80 -9.45 -0.59 -5.34
CA ILE A 80 -10.12 -1.72 -4.68
C ILE A 80 -10.77 -1.26 -3.37
N THR A 81 -11.64 -2.08 -2.81
CA THR A 81 -12.32 -1.85 -1.52
C THR A 81 -11.42 -2.17 -0.33
N LEU A 82 -11.85 -1.77 0.87
CA LEU A 82 -11.14 -2.07 2.13
C LEU A 82 -10.97 -3.57 2.38
N ASP A 83 -12.03 -4.36 2.13
CA ASP A 83 -12.04 -5.80 2.40
C ASP A 83 -11.20 -6.57 1.39
N GLU A 84 -11.21 -6.16 0.12
CA GLU A 84 -10.30 -6.70 -0.90
C GLU A 84 -8.85 -6.40 -0.53
N PHE A 85 -8.56 -5.19 -0.07
CA PHE A 85 -7.21 -4.85 0.40
C PHE A 85 -6.80 -5.72 1.60
N LYS A 86 -7.66 -5.86 2.62
CA LYS A 86 -7.37 -6.73 3.78
C LYS A 86 -7.11 -8.17 3.38
N THR A 87 -7.89 -8.68 2.42
CA THR A 87 -7.71 -10.03 1.87
C THR A 87 -6.36 -10.19 1.20
N ILE A 88 -5.98 -9.24 0.34
CA ILE A 88 -4.67 -9.20 -0.30
C ILE A 88 -3.55 -9.11 0.76
N TYR A 89 -3.70 -8.21 1.73
CA TYR A 89 -2.73 -8.02 2.80
C TYR A 89 -2.52 -9.30 3.63
N ALA A 90 -3.60 -10.03 3.95
CA ALA A 90 -3.52 -11.30 4.65
C ALA A 90 -2.70 -12.35 3.88
N ILE A 91 -2.80 -12.36 2.53
CA ILE A 91 -1.97 -13.21 1.68
C ILE A 91 -0.50 -12.81 1.82
N TYR A 92 -0.15 -11.53 1.68
CA TYR A 92 1.24 -11.07 1.83
C TYR A 92 1.80 -11.37 3.23
N LYS A 93 1.01 -11.10 4.29
CA LYS A 93 1.40 -11.33 5.69
C LYS A 93 1.71 -12.80 5.98
N LYS A 94 0.96 -13.73 5.40
CA LYS A 94 1.22 -15.19 5.51
C LYS A 94 2.61 -15.60 5.02
N TYR A 95 3.20 -14.83 4.10
CA TYR A 95 4.51 -15.10 3.50
C TYR A 95 5.56 -14.04 3.86
N GLU A 96 5.28 -13.15 4.82
CA GLU A 96 6.26 -12.18 5.31
C GLU A 96 7.50 -12.91 5.86
N GLY A 97 8.69 -12.45 5.45
CA GLY A 97 9.96 -13.06 5.82
C GLY A 97 10.35 -14.34 5.05
N LYS A 98 9.49 -14.83 4.15
CA LYS A 98 9.83 -15.96 3.27
C LYS A 98 10.49 -15.49 1.98
N GLU A 99 11.29 -16.37 1.37
CA GLU A 99 11.87 -16.12 0.05
C GLU A 99 10.79 -16.06 -1.04
N ILE A 100 11.08 -15.31 -2.10
CA ILE A 100 10.17 -15.10 -3.24
C ILE A 100 9.67 -16.44 -3.82
N PHE A 101 10.52 -17.47 -3.82
CA PHE A 101 10.22 -18.79 -4.37
C PHE A 101 9.98 -19.88 -3.31
N THR A 102 9.47 -19.52 -2.13
CA THR A 102 9.25 -20.47 -1.02
C THR A 102 8.32 -21.65 -1.34
N PHE A 103 7.55 -21.60 -2.44
CA PHE A 103 6.60 -22.63 -2.85
C PHE A 103 7.22 -23.76 -3.67
N HIS A 104 8.45 -23.60 -4.15
CA HIS A 104 9.18 -24.62 -4.89
C HIS A 104 10.42 -25.02 -4.06
N LYS A 105 10.58 -26.33 -3.81
CA LYS A 105 11.74 -26.88 -3.08
C LYS A 105 13.03 -26.80 -3.89
N GLU A 106 12.90 -26.74 -5.21
CA GLU A 106 14.02 -26.64 -6.13
C GLU A 106 14.23 -25.17 -6.47
N ARG A 107 15.45 -24.69 -6.21
CA ARG A 107 15.91 -23.38 -6.67
C ARG A 107 15.86 -23.42 -8.19
N PHE A 108 15.17 -22.48 -8.82
CA PHE A 108 15.19 -22.31 -10.28
C PHE A 108 16.55 -21.75 -10.71
N ASP A 109 17.61 -22.51 -10.47
CA ASP A 109 18.84 -22.40 -11.22
C ASP A 109 18.51 -23.07 -12.55
N CYS A 110 18.14 -22.25 -13.53
CA CYS A 110 17.75 -22.68 -14.87
C CYS A 110 18.69 -23.79 -15.34
N TYR A 111 18.14 -24.95 -15.72
CA TYR A 111 18.91 -26.01 -16.36
C TYR A 111 19.72 -25.43 -17.53
N GLU A 112 21.02 -25.77 -17.58
CA GLU A 112 21.92 -25.51 -18.72
C GLU A 112 21.34 -26.04 -20.04
#